data_AF-A0A9E5ZDY3-F1
#
_entry.id   AF-A0A9E5ZDY3-F1
#
_cell.length_a   1.000
_cell.length_b   1.000
_cell.length_c   1.000
_cell.angle_alpha   90.00
_cell.angle_beta   90.00
_cell.angle_gamma   90.00
#
_symmetry.space_group_name_H-M   'P 1'
#
loop_
_entity.id
_entity.type
_entity.pdbx_description
1 polymer ?
#
loop_
_entity_poly.entity_id
_entity_poly.type
_entity_poly.pdbx_seq_one_letter_code
_entity_poly.pdbx_strand_id
1 'polypeptide(L)'
;MKIAKLNSLIRKQTLIINELQKEVDKEKDYLLDVLFDRQQEVTNHKIHKETLEKLLEQLYQTFYFLKTYEENRVIPLTVFGHRNYDAMQWFYQELKDFLENSTSYNHIIEVFSLENRNPISKIELVNGTLNDYAHLINELEPYFTKELRARSQYNQWWSDRFVFTTNGNIRVEKTKDAISTMRSNTRKDPSRKSSKRSKINQIVQTIANIPQ
;
A
#
# COMPACT_ATOMS: atom_id res chain seq x y z
N MET A 1 -50.56 26.32 -50.51
CA MET A 1 -50.12 26.67 -49.14
C MET A 1 -49.22 25.61 -48.46
N LYS A 2 -49.42 24.30 -48.66
CA LYS A 2 -48.60 23.24 -48.02
C LYS A 2 -47.13 23.18 -48.51
N ILE A 3 -46.89 23.39 -49.81
CA ILE A 3 -45.54 23.32 -50.41
C ILE A 3 -44.60 24.42 -49.89
N ALA A 4 -45.11 25.64 -49.72
CA ALA A 4 -44.31 26.76 -49.17
C ALA A 4 -43.87 26.50 -47.72
N LYS A 5 -44.76 25.92 -46.89
CA LYS A 5 -44.42 25.49 -45.52
C LYS A 5 -43.37 24.37 -45.53
N LEU A 6 -43.49 23.39 -46.42
CA LEU A 6 -42.52 22.31 -46.55
C LEU A 6 -41.14 22.84 -46.96
N ASN A 7 -41.06 23.72 -47.96
CA ASN A 7 -39.80 24.33 -48.39
C ASN A 7 -39.16 25.19 -47.29
N SER A 8 -39.97 25.90 -46.49
CA SER A 8 -39.48 26.63 -45.32
C SER A 8 -38.90 25.69 -44.26
N LEU A 9 -39.54 24.53 -44.03
CA LEU A 9 -39.07 23.53 -43.06
C LEU A 9 -37.75 22.91 -43.50
N ILE A 10 -37.64 22.54 -44.79
CA ILE A 10 -36.41 22.01 -45.39
C ILE A 10 -35.26 22.99 -45.20
N ARG A 11 -35.46 24.27 -45.55
CA ARG A 11 -34.42 25.30 -45.36
C ARG A 11 -33.96 25.43 -43.92
N LYS A 12 -34.90 25.41 -42.96
CA LYS A 12 -34.57 25.47 -41.53
C LYS A 12 -33.77 24.25 -41.08
N GLN A 13 -34.16 23.05 -41.53
CA GLN A 13 -33.43 21.82 -41.22
C GLN A 13 -32.03 21.80 -41.85
N THR A 14 -31.87 22.24 -43.09
CA THR A 14 -30.55 22.37 -43.74
C THR A 14 -29.62 23.30 -42.97
N LEU A 15 -30.15 24.40 -42.42
CA LEU A 15 -29.37 25.36 -41.65
C LEU A 15 -28.87 24.74 -40.33
N ILE A 16 -29.75 24.03 -39.62
CA ILE A 16 -29.40 23.29 -38.39
C ILE A 16 -28.36 22.20 -38.69
N ILE A 17 -28.52 21.43 -39.78
CA ILE A 17 -27.56 20.40 -40.18
C ILE A 17 -26.18 21.02 -40.44
N ASN A 18 -26.12 22.15 -41.15
CA ASN A 18 -24.86 22.83 -41.42
C ASN A 18 -24.18 23.39 -40.15
N GLU A 19 -24.95 23.86 -39.17
CA GLU A 19 -24.43 24.30 -37.87
C GLU A 19 -23.86 23.13 -37.07
N LEU A 20 -24.62 22.02 -36.97
CA LEU A 20 -24.17 20.79 -36.31
C LEU A 20 -22.91 20.23 -36.97
N GLN A 21 -22.83 20.27 -38.31
CA GLN A 21 -21.63 19.82 -39.04
C GLN A 21 -20.39 20.62 -38.63
N LYS A 22 -20.52 21.95 -38.52
CA LYS A 22 -19.41 22.82 -38.08
C LYS A 22 -18.99 22.58 -36.65
N GLU A 23 -19.94 22.27 -35.76
CA GLU A 23 -19.61 21.92 -34.37
C GLU A 23 -18.88 20.58 -34.28
N VAL A 24 -19.33 19.57 -35.04
CA VAL A 24 -18.67 18.27 -35.13
C VAL A 24 -17.25 18.41 -35.68
N ASP A 25 -17.05 19.22 -36.73
CA ASP A 25 -15.71 19.44 -37.29
C ASP A 25 -14.77 20.11 -36.27
N LYS A 26 -15.26 21.11 -35.52
CA LYS A 26 -14.47 21.76 -34.46
C LYS A 26 -14.10 20.80 -33.32
N GLU A 27 -15.05 19.97 -32.90
CA GLU A 27 -14.81 19.01 -31.82
C GLU A 27 -13.82 17.92 -32.25
N LYS A 28 -13.89 17.51 -33.53
CA LYS A 28 -12.92 16.58 -34.11
C LYS A 28 -11.51 17.16 -34.14
N ASP A 29 -11.35 18.42 -34.56
CA ASP A 29 -10.05 19.09 -34.58
C ASP A 29 -9.48 19.21 -33.16
N TYR A 30 -10.30 19.62 -32.18
CA TYR A 30 -9.90 19.66 -30.77
C TYR A 30 -9.46 18.29 -30.24
N LEU A 31 -10.22 17.23 -30.53
CA LEU A 31 -9.86 15.87 -30.11
C LEU A 31 -8.55 15.39 -30.75
N LEU A 32 -8.29 15.75 -32.01
CA LEU A 32 -7.05 15.41 -32.70
C LEU A 32 -5.84 16.09 -32.04
N ASP A 33 -5.95 17.37 -31.70
CA ASP A 33 -4.89 18.11 -31.01
C ASP A 33 -4.60 17.49 -29.62
N VAL A 34 -5.65 17.23 -28.84
CA VAL A 34 -5.50 16.60 -27.51
C VAL A 34 -4.86 15.21 -27.60
N LEU A 35 -5.26 14.39 -28.58
CA LEU A 35 -4.67 13.06 -28.77
C LEU A 35 -3.21 13.14 -29.21
N PHE A 36 -2.87 14.10 -30.07
CA PHE A 36 -1.50 14.32 -30.52
C PHE A 36 -0.60 14.73 -29.34
N ASP A 37 -1.03 15.67 -28.52
CA ASP A 37 -0.30 16.12 -27.32
C ASP A 37 -0.09 14.96 -26.34
N ARG A 38 -1.16 14.20 -26.05
CA ARG A 38 -1.09 13.00 -25.20
C ARG A 38 -0.11 11.96 -25.75
N GLN A 39 -0.11 11.74 -27.07
CA GLN A 39 0.81 10.80 -27.71
C GLN A 39 2.26 11.27 -27.61
N GLN A 40 2.51 12.59 -27.69
CA GLN A 40 3.83 13.14 -27.43
C GLN A 40 4.23 12.96 -25.96
N GLU A 41 3.36 13.22 -25.00
CA GLU A 41 3.63 12.98 -23.57
C GLU A 41 4.05 11.52 -23.32
N VAL A 42 3.32 10.55 -23.87
CA VAL A 42 3.64 9.12 -23.73
C VAL A 42 5.00 8.80 -24.35
N THR A 43 5.28 9.33 -25.54
CA THR A 43 6.57 9.18 -26.22
C THR A 43 7.71 9.74 -25.37
N ASN A 44 7.55 10.95 -24.84
CA ASN A 44 8.53 11.62 -24.01
C ASN A 44 8.78 10.85 -22.70
N HIS A 45 7.73 10.37 -22.03
CA HIS A 45 7.88 9.53 -20.84
C HIS A 45 8.64 8.24 -21.13
N LYS A 46 8.40 7.61 -22.30
CA LYS A 46 9.14 6.42 -22.71
C LYS A 46 10.63 6.72 -22.91
N ILE A 47 10.95 7.82 -23.61
CA ILE A 47 12.34 8.25 -23.83
C ILE A 47 13.03 8.58 -22.50
N HIS A 48 12.36 9.31 -21.60
CA HIS A 48 12.90 9.63 -20.28
C HIS A 48 13.18 8.36 -19.47
N LYS A 49 12.25 7.40 -19.46
CA LYS A 49 12.44 6.11 -18.80
C LYS A 49 13.68 5.39 -19.34
N GLU A 50 13.78 5.22 -20.67
CA GLU A 50 14.91 4.54 -21.31
C GLU A 50 16.24 5.25 -21.01
N THR A 51 16.23 6.59 -20.95
CA THR A 51 17.41 7.39 -20.63
C THR A 51 17.84 7.20 -19.17
N LEU A 52 16.89 7.19 -18.24
CA LEU A 52 17.15 6.94 -16.82
C LEU A 52 17.66 5.52 -16.57
N GLU A 53 17.10 4.53 -17.25
CA GLU A 53 17.57 3.14 -17.17
C GLU A 53 19.03 3.02 -17.67
N LYS A 54 19.37 3.66 -18.79
CA LYS A 54 20.76 3.72 -19.29
C LYS A 54 21.70 4.44 -18.34
N LEU A 55 21.27 5.58 -17.78
CA LEU A 55 22.08 6.32 -16.81
C LEU A 55 22.34 5.47 -15.57
N LEU A 56 21.32 4.78 -15.07
CA LEU A 56 21.44 3.89 -13.93
C LEU A 56 22.43 2.75 -14.20
N GLU A 57 22.32 2.10 -15.37
CA GLU A 57 23.26 1.07 -15.79
C GLU A 57 24.71 1.60 -15.88
N GLN A 58 24.92 2.79 -16.47
CA GLN A 58 26.22 3.43 -16.54
C GLN A 58 26.79 3.73 -15.15
N LEU A 59 25.96 4.22 -14.22
CA LEU A 59 26.36 4.45 -12.83
C LEU A 59 26.80 3.15 -12.17
N TYR A 60 26.06 2.05 -12.33
CA TYR A 60 26.46 0.75 -11.80
C TYR A 60 27.75 0.21 -12.42
N GLN A 61 27.95 0.38 -13.72
CA GLN A 61 29.19 -0.04 -14.38
C GLN A 61 30.40 0.78 -13.92
N THR A 62 30.21 2.08 -13.70
CA THR A 62 31.29 3.01 -13.32
C THR A 62 31.65 2.90 -11.85
N PHE A 63 30.65 2.78 -10.97
CA PHE A 63 30.83 2.83 -9.53
C PHE A 63 30.59 1.44 -8.90
N TYR A 64 31.67 0.68 -8.73
CA TYR A 64 31.63 -0.68 -8.19
C TYR A 64 30.91 -0.80 -6.83
N PHE A 65 30.98 0.22 -5.98
CA PHE A 65 30.28 0.24 -4.68
C PHE A 65 28.75 0.27 -4.81
N LEU A 66 28.20 0.72 -5.95
CA LEU A 66 26.76 0.68 -6.21
C LEU A 66 26.30 -0.75 -6.49
N LYS A 67 27.12 -1.58 -7.16
CA LYS A 67 26.83 -3.01 -7.37
C LYS A 67 26.73 -3.77 -6.05
N THR A 68 27.59 -3.45 -5.08
CA THR A 68 27.51 -4.02 -3.72
C THR A 68 26.33 -3.49 -2.89
N TYR A 69 25.74 -2.36 -3.30
CA TYR A 69 24.55 -1.80 -2.66
C TYR A 69 23.25 -2.36 -3.22
N GLU A 70 23.26 -2.86 -4.47
CA GLU A 70 22.08 -3.34 -5.20
C GLU A 70 21.55 -4.66 -4.65
N GLU A 71 22.42 -5.55 -4.13
CA GLU A 71 22.01 -6.78 -3.43
C GLU A 71 21.14 -6.50 -2.18
N ASN A 72 21.10 -5.25 -1.68
CA ASN A 72 20.44 -4.89 -0.42
C ASN A 72 19.18 -3.99 -0.56
N ARG A 73 18.71 -3.68 -1.79
CA ARG A 73 17.72 -2.57 -1.96
C ARG A 73 16.44 -2.83 -2.72
N VAL A 74 16.14 -4.06 -3.15
CA VAL A 74 14.75 -4.35 -3.53
C VAL A 74 13.97 -4.53 -2.23
N ILE A 75 13.21 -3.50 -1.85
CA ILE A 75 12.26 -3.62 -0.75
C ILE A 75 11.31 -4.75 -1.11
N PRO A 76 11.27 -5.81 -0.30
CA PRO A 76 10.42 -6.94 -0.61
C PRO A 76 8.96 -6.49 -0.64
N LEU A 77 8.15 -7.20 -1.41
CA LEU A 77 6.71 -7.02 -1.32
C LEU A 77 6.30 -7.28 0.13
N THR A 78 5.70 -6.29 0.79
CA THR A 78 5.32 -6.42 2.19
C THR A 78 4.03 -7.21 2.35
N VAL A 79 3.73 -7.67 3.56
CA VAL A 79 2.43 -8.27 3.92
C VAL A 79 1.25 -7.31 3.74
N PHE A 80 1.51 -6.02 3.51
CA PHE A 80 0.50 -5.00 3.21
C PHE A 80 0.24 -4.83 1.70
N GLY A 81 0.98 -5.54 0.84
CA GLY A 81 0.77 -5.55 -0.61
C GLY A 81 1.51 -4.48 -1.40
N HIS A 82 2.41 -3.71 -0.76
CA HIS A 82 3.19 -2.67 -1.42
C HIS A 82 4.71 -2.78 -1.18
N ARG A 83 5.50 -2.10 -2.02
CA ARG A 83 6.96 -1.95 -1.91
C ARG A 83 7.39 -0.52 -1.55
N ASN A 84 6.61 0.14 -0.69
CA ASN A 84 6.86 1.53 -0.26
C ASN A 84 7.83 1.58 0.93
N TYR A 85 9.03 2.14 0.71
CA TYR A 85 10.07 2.30 1.73
C TYR A 85 9.65 3.24 2.86
N ASP A 86 9.20 4.45 2.48
CA ASP A 86 8.96 5.55 3.41
C ASP A 86 7.83 5.18 4.36
N ALA A 87 6.80 4.52 3.82
CA ALA A 87 5.73 3.92 4.60
C ALA A 87 6.22 2.94 5.66
N MET A 88 7.10 2.01 5.27
CA MET A 88 7.65 1.02 6.21
C MET A 88 8.58 1.68 7.22
N GLN A 89 9.32 2.70 6.81
CA GLN A 89 10.16 3.48 7.71
C GLN A 89 9.31 4.21 8.76
N TRP A 90 8.22 4.88 8.35
CA TRP A 90 7.28 5.51 9.29
C TRP A 90 6.57 4.50 10.18
N PHE A 91 6.11 3.38 9.61
CA PHE A 91 5.55 2.27 10.37
C PHE A 91 6.51 1.78 11.45
N TYR A 92 7.79 1.60 11.12
CA TYR A 92 8.82 1.22 12.08
C TYR A 92 9.01 2.27 13.17
N GLN A 93 9.09 3.57 12.83
CA GLN A 93 9.23 4.63 13.82
C GLN A 93 8.05 4.67 14.79
N GLU A 94 6.82 4.51 14.29
CA GLU A 94 5.64 4.47 15.13
C GLU A 94 5.55 3.19 15.96
N LEU A 95 5.95 2.05 15.40
CA LEU A 95 5.92 0.77 16.09
C LEU A 95 7.01 0.66 17.17
N LYS A 96 8.07 1.47 17.10
CA LYS A 96 9.24 1.42 18.00
C LYS A 96 8.90 1.40 19.49
N ASP A 97 7.83 2.07 19.90
CA ASP A 97 7.36 2.07 21.30
C ASP A 97 6.94 0.68 21.81
N PHE A 98 6.59 -0.22 20.89
CA PHE A 98 6.24 -1.61 21.13
C PHE A 98 7.37 -2.59 20.80
N LEU A 99 8.53 -2.13 20.35
CA LEU A 99 9.66 -2.99 19.98
C LEU A 99 10.74 -2.97 21.05
N GLU A 100 11.39 -4.11 21.26
CA GLU A 100 12.62 -4.13 22.04
C GLU A 100 13.69 -3.25 21.36
N ASN A 101 14.51 -2.55 22.14
CA ASN A 101 15.55 -1.64 21.65
C ASN A 101 16.56 -2.30 20.67
N SER A 102 16.71 -3.62 20.73
CA SER A 102 17.56 -4.41 19.86
C SER A 102 17.00 -4.58 18.44
N THR A 103 15.69 -4.36 18.25
CA THR A 103 15.00 -4.63 16.99
C THR A 103 15.37 -3.58 15.96
N SER A 104 16.03 -4.01 14.88
CA SER A 104 16.43 -3.12 13.79
C SER A 104 15.33 -2.95 12.75
N TYR A 105 15.41 -1.85 11.99
CA TYR A 105 14.54 -1.62 10.83
C TYR A 105 14.62 -2.77 9.80
N ASN A 106 15.83 -3.28 9.54
CA ASN A 106 16.02 -4.37 8.59
C ASN A 106 15.31 -5.65 9.04
N HIS A 107 15.32 -5.94 10.35
CA HIS A 107 14.60 -7.09 10.91
C HIS A 107 13.08 -6.93 10.77
N ILE A 108 12.56 -5.71 10.92
CA ILE A 108 11.15 -5.41 10.66
C ILE A 108 10.80 -5.63 9.19
N ILE A 109 11.61 -5.11 8.26
CA ILE A 109 11.41 -5.33 6.81
C ILE A 109 11.44 -6.82 6.47
N GLU A 110 12.38 -7.56 7.04
CA GLU A 110 12.50 -9.00 6.83
C GLU A 110 11.25 -9.75 7.32
N VAL A 111 10.76 -9.44 8.52
CA VAL A 111 9.59 -10.12 9.12
C VAL A 111 8.29 -9.76 8.42
N PHE A 112 8.14 -8.51 7.98
CA PHE A 112 6.97 -8.02 7.24
C PHE A 112 7.08 -8.24 5.72
N SER A 113 8.12 -8.93 5.24
CA SER A 113 8.23 -9.39 3.86
C SER A 113 7.26 -10.55 3.60
N LEU A 114 6.53 -10.47 2.48
CA LEU A 114 5.63 -11.54 2.01
C LEU A 114 6.43 -12.76 1.53
N GLU A 115 7.65 -12.55 1.04
CA GLU A 115 8.53 -13.60 0.54
C GLU A 115 9.21 -14.37 1.69
N ASN A 116 9.30 -13.76 2.88
CA ASN A 116 9.87 -14.40 4.05
C ASN A 116 8.85 -15.35 4.70
N ARG A 117 8.91 -16.63 4.32
CA ARG A 117 8.04 -17.67 4.91
C ARG A 117 8.48 -18.10 6.31
N ASN A 118 9.79 -18.12 6.57
CA ASN A 118 10.40 -18.62 7.80
C ASN A 118 11.40 -17.58 8.36
N PRO A 119 10.95 -16.62 9.16
CA PRO A 119 11.83 -15.62 9.76
C PRO A 119 12.88 -16.29 10.64
N ILE A 120 14.12 -15.79 10.57
CA ILE A 120 15.27 -16.35 11.31
C ILE A 120 15.06 -16.20 12.83
N SER A 121 14.44 -15.10 13.24
CA SER A 121 14.13 -14.81 14.64
C SER A 121 12.80 -14.07 14.78
N LYS A 122 12.11 -14.32 15.89
CA LYS A 122 10.88 -13.61 16.24
C LYS A 122 11.20 -12.22 16.81
N ILE A 123 10.33 -11.27 16.50
CA ILE A 123 10.35 -9.92 17.07
C ILE A 123 9.68 -9.93 18.43
N GLU A 124 10.31 -9.31 19.41
CA GLU A 124 9.72 -9.15 20.74
C GLU A 124 8.89 -7.88 20.82
N LEU A 125 7.60 -8.05 21.12
CA LEU A 125 6.70 -6.95 21.44
C LEU A 125 6.77 -6.66 22.93
N VAL A 126 7.11 -5.41 23.26
CA VAL A 126 7.28 -4.92 24.63
C VAL A 126 6.35 -3.74 24.91
N ASN A 127 6.36 -3.27 26.17
CA ASN A 127 5.64 -2.07 26.62
C ASN A 127 4.12 -2.09 26.34
N GLY A 128 3.51 -3.27 26.17
CA GLY A 128 2.07 -3.43 25.99
C GLY A 128 1.50 -4.53 26.88
N THR A 129 0.20 -4.46 27.12
CA THR A 129 -0.56 -5.58 27.70
C THR A 129 -1.01 -6.52 26.58
N LEU A 130 -1.49 -7.72 26.94
CA LEU A 130 -2.12 -8.63 25.97
C LEU A 130 -3.30 -7.96 25.23
N ASN A 131 -4.04 -7.07 25.88
CA ASN A 131 -5.14 -6.35 25.25
C ASN A 131 -4.62 -5.32 24.23
N ASP A 132 -3.48 -4.67 24.50
CA ASP A 132 -2.85 -3.74 23.56
C ASP A 132 -2.35 -4.47 22.32
N TYR A 133 -1.64 -5.58 22.50
CA TYR A 133 -1.17 -6.40 21.38
C TYR A 133 -2.36 -6.97 20.58
N ALA A 134 -3.40 -7.48 21.24
CA ALA A 134 -4.59 -7.99 20.56
C ALA A 134 -5.31 -6.89 19.77
N HIS A 135 -5.33 -5.65 20.28
CA HIS A 135 -5.91 -4.52 19.55
C HIS A 135 -5.08 -4.17 18.32
N LEU A 136 -3.75 -4.04 18.45
CA LEU A 136 -2.84 -3.80 17.32
C LEU A 136 -3.02 -4.84 16.21
N ILE A 137 -3.04 -6.13 16.60
CA ILE A 137 -3.25 -7.25 15.68
C ILE A 137 -4.63 -7.15 14.99
N ASN A 138 -5.67 -6.72 15.71
CA ASN A 138 -7.00 -6.59 15.11
C ASN A 138 -7.10 -5.41 14.13
N GLU A 139 -6.44 -4.28 14.42
CA GLU A 139 -6.49 -3.09 13.58
C GLU A 139 -5.62 -3.22 12.33
N LEU A 140 -4.56 -4.04 12.36
CA LEU A 140 -3.72 -4.28 11.18
C LEU A 140 -4.31 -5.29 10.19
N GLU A 141 -5.19 -6.21 10.62
CA GLU A 141 -5.79 -7.26 9.78
C GLU A 141 -6.38 -6.75 8.44
N PRO A 142 -7.15 -5.63 8.39
CA PRO A 142 -7.74 -5.12 7.16
C PRO A 142 -6.73 -4.62 6.12
N TYR A 143 -5.46 -4.45 6.50
CA TYR A 143 -4.41 -3.95 5.61
C TYR A 143 -3.51 -5.05 5.07
N PHE A 144 -3.59 -6.27 5.64
CA PHE A 144 -2.85 -7.40 5.11
C PHE A 144 -3.41 -7.86 3.76
N THR A 145 -2.54 -8.40 2.90
CA THR A 145 -2.95 -8.97 1.61
C THR A 145 -4.02 -10.05 1.80
N LYS A 146 -4.83 -10.28 0.77
CA LYS A 146 -5.96 -11.21 0.83
C LYS A 146 -5.53 -12.63 1.22
N GLU A 147 -4.34 -13.04 0.77
CA GLU A 147 -3.74 -14.34 1.05
C GLU A 147 -3.41 -14.51 2.53
N LEU A 148 -2.99 -13.45 3.23
CA LEU A 148 -2.68 -13.52 4.66
C LEU A 148 -3.87 -13.16 5.56
N ARG A 149 -4.86 -12.43 5.04
CA ARG A 149 -6.03 -11.98 5.81
C ARG A 149 -6.96 -13.13 6.22
N ALA A 150 -6.87 -14.29 5.58
CA ALA A 150 -7.63 -15.45 6.00
C ALA A 150 -7.31 -15.78 7.48
N ARG A 151 -8.34 -15.86 8.32
CA ARG A 151 -8.21 -15.85 9.79
C ARG A 151 -7.15 -16.83 10.34
N SER A 152 -7.08 -18.04 9.77
CA SER A 152 -6.11 -19.06 10.18
C SER A 152 -4.67 -18.64 9.85
N GLN A 153 -4.43 -18.17 8.61
CA GLN A 153 -3.12 -17.71 8.14
C GLN A 153 -2.67 -16.45 8.88
N TYR A 154 -3.58 -15.52 9.13
CA TYR A 154 -3.28 -14.30 9.87
C TYR A 154 -2.81 -14.59 11.30
N ASN A 155 -3.53 -15.45 12.03
CA ASN A 155 -3.17 -15.80 13.40
C ASN A 155 -1.86 -16.60 13.46
N GLN A 156 -1.64 -17.49 12.48
CA GLN A 156 -0.41 -18.25 12.35
C GLN A 156 0.78 -17.32 12.08
N TRP A 157 0.61 -16.35 11.18
CA TRP A 157 1.66 -15.38 10.85
C TRP A 157 2.17 -14.64 12.09
N TRP A 158 1.27 -14.16 12.95
CA TRP A 158 1.64 -13.50 14.21
C TRP A 158 2.31 -14.44 15.22
N SER A 159 1.81 -15.68 15.35
CA SER A 159 2.39 -16.73 16.22
C SER A 159 3.83 -17.08 15.83
N ASP A 160 4.11 -17.12 14.52
CA ASP A 160 5.41 -17.52 13.99
C ASP A 160 6.46 -16.40 14.05
N ARG A 161 6.02 -15.14 14.12
CA ARG A 161 6.89 -13.97 13.96
C ARG A 161 7.08 -13.14 15.23
N PHE A 162 6.23 -13.31 16.24
CA PHE A 162 6.26 -12.43 17.41
C PHE A 162 6.27 -13.21 18.73
N VAL A 163 6.93 -12.60 19.70
CA VAL A 163 6.86 -12.98 21.12
C VAL A 163 6.33 -11.80 21.90
N PHE A 164 5.52 -12.06 22.94
CA PHE A 164 4.79 -11.02 23.66
C PHE A 164 5.33 -10.89 25.07
N THR A 165 5.86 -9.73 25.40
CA THR A 165 6.35 -9.44 26.73
C THR A 165 5.28 -8.71 27.54
N THR A 166 4.93 -9.29 28.69
CA THR A 166 3.82 -8.83 29.53
C THR A 166 4.27 -8.71 30.99
N ASN A 167 3.58 -7.85 31.77
CA ASN A 167 3.65 -7.72 33.24
C ASN A 167 4.99 -8.16 33.88
N GLY A 168 5.96 -7.25 33.97
CA GLY A 168 7.25 -7.53 34.64
C GLY A 168 8.29 -8.25 33.78
N ASN A 169 8.28 -8.02 32.46
CA ASN A 169 9.23 -8.57 31.49
C ASN A 169 9.13 -10.08 31.27
N ILE A 170 7.94 -10.66 31.42
CA ILE A 170 7.71 -12.07 31.11
C ILE A 170 7.49 -12.22 29.61
N ARG A 171 8.43 -12.88 28.95
CA ARG A 171 8.42 -13.22 27.53
C ARG A 171 7.54 -14.45 27.27
N VAL A 172 6.48 -14.29 26.48
CA VAL A 172 5.48 -15.33 26.25
C VAL A 172 5.29 -15.59 24.76
N GLU A 173 5.58 -16.82 24.32
CA GLU A 173 5.20 -17.29 23.00
C GLU A 173 3.71 -17.66 22.97
N LYS A 174 3.03 -17.31 21.88
CA LYS A 174 1.61 -17.59 21.68
C LYS A 174 1.45 -18.48 20.46
N THR A 175 0.69 -19.56 20.62
CA THR A 175 0.24 -20.39 19.49
C THR A 175 -0.84 -19.66 18.69
N LYS A 176 -1.11 -20.11 17.46
CA LYS A 176 -2.19 -19.56 16.61
C LYS A 176 -3.55 -19.49 17.34
N ASP A 177 -3.85 -20.48 18.19
CA ASP A 177 -5.12 -20.57 18.90
C ASP A 177 -5.18 -19.55 20.05
N ALA A 178 -4.04 -19.31 20.70
CA ALA A 178 -3.91 -18.26 21.70
C ALA A 178 -4.05 -16.87 21.07
N ILE A 179 -3.46 -16.64 19.88
CA ILE A 179 -3.66 -15.41 19.09
C ILE A 179 -5.15 -15.23 18.72
N SER A 180 -5.80 -16.28 18.21
CA SER A 180 -7.23 -16.23 17.89
C SER A 180 -8.09 -15.87 19.11
N THR A 181 -7.77 -16.46 20.26
CA THR A 181 -8.48 -16.26 21.52
C THR A 181 -8.33 -14.82 22.02
N MET A 182 -7.11 -14.30 22.10
CA MET A 182 -6.90 -12.92 22.57
C MET A 182 -7.60 -11.89 21.67
N ARG A 183 -7.49 -12.06 20.34
CA ARG A 183 -8.17 -11.20 19.36
C ARG A 183 -9.69 -11.20 19.52
N SER A 184 -10.28 -12.40 19.66
CA SER A 184 -11.72 -12.55 19.86
C SER A 184 -12.19 -11.93 21.17
N ASN A 185 -11.43 -12.11 22.25
CA ASN A 185 -11.78 -11.57 23.56
C ASN A 185 -11.79 -10.04 23.55
N THR A 186 -10.78 -9.40 22.94
CA THR A 186 -10.72 -7.94 22.82
C THR A 186 -11.84 -7.35 21.96
N ARG A 187 -12.37 -8.09 20.97
CA ARG A 187 -13.52 -7.66 20.16
C ARG A 187 -14.86 -7.80 20.88
N LYS A 188 -15.03 -8.84 21.71
CA LYS A 188 -16.31 -9.18 22.34
C LYS A 188 -16.52 -8.54 23.70
N ASP A 189 -15.45 -8.30 24.45
CA ASP A 189 -15.50 -7.85 25.84
C ASP A 189 -15.14 -6.36 25.94
N PRO A 190 -16.11 -5.47 26.24
CA PRO A 190 -15.88 -4.04 26.36
C PRO A 190 -14.91 -3.65 27.50
N SER A 191 -14.68 -4.55 28.46
CA SER A 191 -13.74 -4.33 29.57
C SER A 191 -12.28 -4.57 29.17
N ARG A 192 -12.04 -5.27 28.05
CA ARG A 192 -10.70 -5.64 27.56
C ARG A 192 -10.16 -4.64 26.54
N LYS A 193 -10.36 -3.35 26.78
CA LYS A 193 -9.87 -2.30 25.88
C LYS A 193 -8.35 -2.15 25.99
N SER A 194 -7.75 -1.75 24.87
CA SER A 194 -6.35 -1.32 24.86
C SER A 194 -6.19 0.00 25.59
N SER A 195 -5.17 0.09 26.44
CA SER A 195 -4.73 1.33 27.09
C SER A 195 -3.97 2.23 26.11
N LYS A 196 -3.40 1.66 25.06
CA LYS A 196 -2.57 2.33 24.04
C LYS A 196 -3.28 2.58 22.71
N ARG A 197 -4.61 2.66 22.71
CA ARG A 197 -5.44 2.84 21.49
C ARG A 197 -4.98 3.98 20.59
N SER A 198 -4.66 5.14 21.16
CA SER A 198 -4.20 6.31 20.37
C SER A 198 -2.91 6.01 19.60
N LYS A 199 -1.95 5.35 20.26
CA LYS A 199 -0.67 5.00 19.64
C LYS A 199 -0.85 3.91 18.58
N ILE A 200 -1.70 2.92 18.84
CA ILE A 200 -2.04 1.88 17.87
C ILE A 200 -2.69 2.50 16.61
N ASN A 201 -3.60 3.45 16.78
CA ASN A 201 -4.21 4.15 15.65
C ASN A 201 -3.17 4.92 14.81
N GLN A 202 -2.16 5.53 15.44
CA GLN A 202 -1.06 6.19 14.73
C GLN A 202 -0.25 5.20 13.89
N ILE A 203 0.10 4.03 14.45
CA ILE A 203 0.77 2.95 13.73
C ILE A 203 -0.06 2.50 12.52
N VAL A 204 -1.38 2.34 12.69
CA VAL A 204 -2.27 1.89 11.60
C VAL A 204 -2.38 2.95 10.50
N GLN A 205 -2.41 4.23 10.86
CA GLN A 205 -2.48 5.35 9.92
C GLN A 205 -1.27 5.42 8.97
N THR A 206 -0.08 4.97 9.40
CA THR A 206 1.09 4.95 8.51
C THR A 206 0.91 3.99 7.34
N ILE A 207 0.09 2.94 7.51
CA ILE A 207 -0.20 1.95 6.47
C ILE A 207 -1.48 2.29 5.71
N ALA A 208 -2.49 2.82 6.41
CA ALA A 208 -3.79 3.14 5.81
C ALA A 208 -3.72 4.17 4.68
N ASN A 209 -2.72 5.06 4.70
CA ASN A 209 -2.55 6.11 3.71
C ASN A 209 -1.81 5.67 2.44
N ILE A 210 -1.49 4.38 2.31
CA ILE A 210 -0.77 3.84 1.15
C ILE A 210 -1.79 3.30 0.14
N PRO A 211 -1.75 3.76 -1.13
CA PRO A 211 -2.57 3.15 -2.18
C PRO A 211 -2.27 1.65 -2.31
N GLN A 212 -3.31 0.83 -2.29
CA GLN A 212 -3.23 -0.63 -2.48
C GLN A 212 -3.27 -1.00 -3.96
#